data_AF-A0A0N4XKM8-F1
#
_entry.id   AF-A0A0N4XKM8-F1
#
_cell.length_a   1.000
_cell.length_b   1.000
_cell.length_c   1.000
_cell.angle_alpha   90.00
_cell.angle_beta   90.00
_cell.angle_gamma   90.00
#
_symmetry.space_group_name_H-M   'P 1'
#
loop_
_entity.id
_entity.type
_entity.pdbx_description
1 polymer ?
#
loop_
_entity_poly.entity_id
_entity_poly.type
_entity_poly.pdbx_seq_one_letter_code
_entity_poly.pdbx_strand_id
1 'polypeptide(L)'
;LINQKCNHCRSGENNYILRPEVIEGFFYLWRLTGKTVFVFSINIFNPLFSFLSSQKYREWVWDAISAIDKYCRVEAGFAGLVNVYDPKQQSFFLAETLKYAYLTFTDTSVIPLDQWVFNTEAHPLPVMDITV
;
A
#
# COMPACT_ATOMS: atom_id res chain seq x y z
N LEU A 1 -5.63 -1.36 13.03
CA LEU A 1 -5.53 0.09 12.78
C LEU A 1 -6.89 0.83 12.66
N ILE A 2 -8.05 0.16 12.66
CA ILE A 2 -9.34 0.80 12.31
C ILE A 2 -10.31 0.96 13.51
N ASN A 3 -9.87 0.58 14.71
CA ASN A 3 -10.65 0.75 15.96
C ASN A 3 -9.93 1.62 17.01
N GLN A 4 -9.19 2.64 16.57
CA GLN A 4 -8.82 3.70 17.50
C GLN A 4 -9.98 4.68 17.59
N LYS A 5 -10.80 4.56 18.64
CA LYS A 5 -11.60 5.69 19.12
C LYS A 5 -10.61 6.78 19.53
N CYS A 6 -10.29 7.64 18.58
CA CYS A 6 -9.43 8.76 18.80
C CYS A 6 -10.27 9.83 19.50
N ASN A 7 -10.15 9.92 20.83
CA ASN A 7 -10.94 10.82 21.67
C ASN A 7 -10.65 12.32 21.44
N HIS A 8 -9.80 12.66 20.45
CA HIS A 8 -9.40 14.02 20.08
C HIS A 8 -9.62 14.35 18.60
N CYS A 9 -10.22 13.47 17.80
CA CYS A 9 -10.49 13.79 16.39
C CYS A 9 -11.70 14.72 16.27
N ARG A 10 -11.52 15.84 15.57
CA ARG A 10 -12.64 16.73 15.19
C ARG A 10 -13.66 15.91 14.42
N SER A 11 -14.96 16.05 14.72
CA SER A 11 -16.06 15.25 14.14
C SER A 11 -16.17 15.24 12.60
N GLY A 12 -15.37 16.02 11.86
CA GLY A 12 -15.30 16.00 10.40
C GLY A 12 -14.16 15.15 9.79
N GLU A 13 -13.24 14.62 10.61
CA GLU A 13 -12.00 13.96 10.14
C GLU A 13 -12.04 12.42 10.24
N ASN A 14 -13.12 11.84 10.77
CA ASN A 14 -13.25 10.38 10.95
C ASN A 14 -13.64 9.62 9.67
N ASN A 15 -13.50 10.27 8.52
CA ASN A 15 -13.95 9.77 7.24
C ASN A 15 -12.83 9.03 6.53
N TYR A 16 -13.06 7.78 6.13
CA TYR A 16 -12.09 7.01 5.36
C TYR A 16 -12.58 6.74 3.94
N ILE A 17 -11.96 7.38 2.95
CA ILE A 17 -12.37 7.34 1.54
C ILE A 17 -11.47 6.44 0.69
N LEU A 18 -11.13 5.25 1.21
CA LEU A 18 -10.40 4.21 0.46
C LEU A 18 -9.01 4.64 -0.05
N ARG A 19 -8.38 5.53 0.71
CA ARG A 19 -7.12 6.21 0.42
C ARG A 19 -5.93 5.24 0.28
N PRO A 20 -5.12 5.35 -0.80
CA PRO A 20 -4.05 4.39 -1.12
C PRO A 20 -2.70 4.63 -0.41
N GLU A 21 -2.46 5.82 0.14
CA GLU A 21 -1.14 6.32 0.53
C GLU A 21 -0.41 5.41 1.53
N VAL A 22 -1.15 4.79 2.47
CA VAL A 22 -0.57 3.87 3.46
C VAL A 22 -0.10 2.56 2.82
N ILE A 23 -0.90 2.00 1.90
CA ILE A 23 -0.58 0.75 1.21
C ILE A 23 0.56 0.98 0.20
N GLU A 24 0.56 2.12 -0.48
CA GLU A 24 1.68 2.56 -1.34
C GLU A 24 3.00 2.61 -0.55
N GLY A 25 3.00 3.23 0.63
CA GLY A 25 4.18 3.29 1.49
C GLY A 25 4.69 1.89 1.87
N PHE A 26 3.80 0.98 2.24
CA PHE A 26 4.17 -0.41 2.54
C PHE A 26 4.73 -1.15 1.33
N PHE A 27 4.17 -0.91 0.13
CA PHE A 27 4.68 -1.48 -1.11
C PHE A 27 6.13 -1.06 -1.37
N TYR A 28 6.45 0.24 -1.26
CA TYR A 28 7.83 0.71 -1.44
C TYR A 28 8.77 0.16 -0.36
N LEU A 29 8.37 0.19 0.91
CA LEU A 29 9.19 -0.36 2.00
C LEU A 29 9.49 -1.84 1.79
N TRP A 30 8.50 -2.62 1.34
CA TRP A 30 8.67 -4.02 1.02
C TRP A 30 9.64 -4.25 -0.16
N ARG A 31 9.47 -3.52 -1.27
CA ARG A 31 10.35 -3.61 -2.46
C ARG A 31 11.79 -3.21 -2.17
N LEU A 32 11.98 -2.17 -1.35
CA LEU A 32 13.31 -1.70 -0.97
C LEU A 32 13.98 -2.68 0.00
N THR A 33 13.25 -3.19 0.98
CA THR A 33 13.81 -4.10 1.99
C THR A 33 14.24 -5.45 1.42
N GLY A 34 13.62 -5.90 0.31
CA GLY A 34 14.04 -7.09 -0.45
C GLY A 34 15.28 -6.86 -1.34
N LYS A 35 15.56 -5.61 -1.73
CA LYS A 35 16.77 -5.20 -2.47
C LYS A 35 17.80 -4.67 -1.48
N THR A 36 18.32 -5.52 -0.60
CA THR A 36 19.53 -5.29 0.22
C THR A 36 19.81 -3.81 0.52
N VAL A 37 18.91 -3.13 1.25
CA VAL A 37 19.20 -1.77 1.71
C VAL A 37 20.35 -1.89 2.69
N PHE A 38 21.55 -1.63 2.20
CA PHE A 38 22.55 -0.76 2.80
C PHE A 38 22.43 -0.65 4.33
N VAL A 39 22.55 -1.76 5.05
CA VAL A 39 22.89 -1.75 6.47
C VAL A 39 24.37 -1.42 6.52
N PHE A 40 24.69 -0.17 6.23
CA PHE A 40 25.96 0.41 6.59
C PHE A 40 26.03 0.31 8.11
N SER A 41 26.96 -0.51 8.60
CA SER A 41 27.45 -0.50 9.99
C SER A 41 26.68 -1.24 11.09
N ILE A 42 26.06 -2.41 10.86
CA ILE A 42 26.09 -3.52 11.86
C ILE A 42 26.19 -4.86 11.10
N ASN A 43 27.41 -5.30 10.78
CA ASN A 43 27.71 -6.59 10.13
C ASN A 43 27.45 -7.84 11.03
N ILE A 44 26.52 -7.76 12.00
CA ILE A 44 26.25 -8.82 12.99
C ILE A 44 24.78 -9.26 13.00
N PHE A 45 23.83 -8.47 12.44
CA PHE A 45 22.39 -8.79 12.45
C PHE A 45 21.84 -9.14 11.06
N ASN A 46 22.36 -10.25 10.54
CA ASN A 46 21.76 -11.31 9.71
C ASN A 46 20.66 -11.03 8.63
N PRO A 47 20.74 -11.70 7.45
CA PRO A 47 19.64 -11.83 6.46
C PRO A 47 18.26 -12.23 7.01
N LEU A 48 18.21 -12.86 8.20
CA LEU A 48 16.97 -13.15 8.90
C LEU A 48 16.12 -11.89 9.17
N PHE A 49 16.74 -10.75 9.47
CA PHE A 49 16.01 -9.50 9.73
C PHE A 49 15.36 -8.93 8.46
N SER A 50 16.02 -9.03 7.31
CA SER A 50 15.45 -8.66 6.00
C SER A 50 14.27 -9.57 5.62
N PHE A 51 14.41 -10.88 5.86
CA PHE A 51 13.31 -11.83 5.61
C PHE A 51 12.09 -11.54 6.50
N LEU A 52 12.29 -11.33 7.80
CA LEU A 52 11.21 -11.06 8.76
C LEU A 52 10.51 -9.71 8.51
N SER A 53 11.25 -8.68 8.11
CA SER A 53 10.67 -7.37 7.76
C SER A 53 9.84 -7.46 6.48
N SER A 54 10.27 -8.24 5.48
CA SER A 54 9.50 -8.46 4.25
C SER A 54 8.13 -9.10 4.50
N GLN A 55 8.05 -10.01 5.49
CA GLN A 55 6.82 -10.69 5.85
C GLN A 55 5.86 -9.76 6.61
N LYS A 56 6.40 -8.92 7.48
CA LYS A 56 5.62 -7.95 8.28
C LYS A 56 4.87 -6.92 7.42
N TYR A 57 5.48 -6.41 6.34
CA TYR A 57 4.78 -5.47 5.45
C TYR A 57 3.62 -6.12 4.70
N ARG A 58 3.78 -7.37 4.25
CA ARG A 58 2.70 -8.15 3.63
C ARG A 58 1.55 -8.41 4.60
N GLU A 59 1.85 -8.74 5.84
CA GLU A 59 0.84 -8.92 6.90
C GLU A 59 0.06 -7.62 7.14
N TRP A 60 0.73 -6.46 7.19
CA TRP A 60 0.06 -5.18 7.35
C TRP A 60 -0.82 -4.80 6.17
N VAL A 61 -0.38 -5.07 4.94
CA VAL A 61 -1.21 -4.89 3.74
C VAL A 61 -2.41 -5.85 3.78
N TRP A 62 -2.21 -7.09 4.19
CA TRP A 62 -3.28 -8.07 4.35
C TRP A 62 -4.33 -7.63 5.38
N ASP A 63 -3.88 -7.14 6.54
CA ASP A 63 -4.76 -6.62 7.59
C ASP A 63 -5.55 -5.39 7.09
N ALA A 64 -4.91 -4.52 6.32
CA ALA A 64 -5.57 -3.34 5.74
C ALA A 64 -6.66 -3.76 4.73
N ILE A 65 -6.35 -4.65 3.80
CA ILE A 65 -7.31 -5.14 2.80
C ILE A 65 -8.45 -5.93 3.45
N SER A 66 -8.14 -6.80 4.41
CA SER A 66 -9.15 -7.56 5.16
C SER A 66 -10.13 -6.65 5.88
N ALA A 67 -9.65 -5.53 6.39
CA ALA A 67 -10.51 -4.57 7.06
C ALA A 67 -11.28 -3.67 6.08
N ILE A 68 -10.71 -3.33 4.92
CA ILE A 68 -11.45 -2.70 3.81
C ILE A 68 -12.60 -3.62 3.36
N ASP A 69 -12.34 -4.92 3.18
CA ASP A 69 -13.36 -5.90 2.81
C ASP A 69 -14.45 -6.03 3.89
N LYS A 70 -14.07 -6.00 5.17
CA LYS A 70 -15.03 -6.08 6.28
C LYS A 70 -15.90 -4.84 6.45
N TYR A 71 -15.34 -3.64 6.32
CA TYR A 71 -16.03 -2.39 6.69
C TYR A 71 -16.50 -1.56 5.49
N CYS A 72 -15.86 -1.71 4.32
CA CYS A 72 -16.14 -0.89 3.14
C CYS A 72 -16.84 -1.65 2.01
N ARG A 73 -17.01 -2.98 2.11
CA ARG A 73 -17.74 -3.78 1.11
C ARG A 73 -19.25 -3.54 1.21
N VAL A 74 -19.87 -3.31 0.06
CA VAL A 74 -21.32 -3.20 -0.14
C VAL A 74 -21.76 -4.16 -1.24
N GLU A 75 -23.06 -4.34 -1.44
CA GLU A 75 -23.62 -5.29 -2.42
C GLU A 75 -23.07 -5.07 -3.85
N ALA A 76 -22.88 -3.81 -4.25
CA ALA A 76 -22.45 -3.43 -5.60
C ALA A 76 -20.96 -3.05 -5.73
N GLY A 77 -20.13 -3.19 -4.68
CA GLY A 77 -18.72 -2.80 -4.74
C GLY A 77 -18.12 -2.37 -3.39
N PHE A 78 -17.35 -1.28 -3.40
CA PHE A 78 -16.70 -0.71 -2.21
C PHE A 78 -17.06 0.76 -2.03
N ALA A 79 -17.36 1.17 -0.80
CA ALA A 79 -17.71 2.55 -0.47
C ALA A 79 -16.86 3.07 0.70
N GLY A 80 -16.48 4.34 0.64
CA GLY A 80 -15.80 5.01 1.74
C GLY A 80 -16.68 5.14 2.99
N LEU A 81 -16.04 5.11 4.17
CA LEU A 81 -16.63 5.34 5.48
C LEU A 81 -16.83 6.84 5.74
N VAL A 82 -17.70 7.50 4.96
CA VAL A 82 -18.03 8.93 5.12
C VAL A 82 -19.46 9.08 5.65
N ASN A 83 -20.40 8.51 4.91
CA ASN A 83 -21.81 8.58 5.22
C ASN A 83 -22.49 7.35 4.62
N VAL A 84 -23.20 6.60 5.46
CA VAL A 84 -23.90 5.36 5.07
C VAL A 84 -24.92 5.61 3.95
N TYR A 85 -25.40 6.85 3.83
CA TYR A 85 -26.45 7.23 2.88
C TYR A 85 -25.95 7.63 1.47
N ASP A 86 -24.64 7.76 1.23
CA ASP A 86 -24.09 8.11 -0.10
C ASP A 86 -22.84 7.27 -0.41
N PRO A 87 -23.02 5.99 -0.78
CA PRO A 87 -21.91 5.09 -1.08
C PRO A 87 -21.24 5.49 -2.40
N LYS A 88 -20.12 6.21 -2.30
CA LYS A 88 -19.27 6.56 -3.44
C LYS A 88 -18.05 5.66 -3.47
N GLN A 89 -17.86 4.98 -4.60
CA GLN A 89 -16.63 4.28 -4.93
C GLN A 89 -15.73 5.19 -5.74
N GLN A 90 -14.54 5.46 -5.21
CA GLN A 90 -13.57 6.32 -5.86
C GLN A 90 -12.74 5.50 -6.85
N SER A 91 -12.45 6.06 -8.02
CA SER A 91 -11.70 5.38 -9.08
C SER A 91 -10.30 4.96 -8.64
N PHE A 92 -9.64 5.80 -7.84
CA PHE A 92 -8.30 5.53 -7.30
C PHE A 92 -8.25 4.27 -6.41
N PHE A 93 -9.37 3.83 -5.83
CA PHE A 93 -9.38 2.59 -5.04
C PHE A 93 -8.99 1.38 -5.89
N LEU A 94 -9.54 1.31 -7.10
CA LEU A 94 -9.21 0.23 -8.04
C LEU A 94 -7.85 0.44 -8.69
N ALA A 95 -7.54 1.69 -9.07
CA ALA A 95 -6.31 2.01 -9.79
C ALA A 95 -5.05 1.93 -8.91
N GLU A 96 -5.15 2.32 -7.63
CA GLU A 96 -4.00 2.49 -6.74
C GLU A 96 -4.04 1.46 -5.61
N THR A 97 -5.07 1.51 -4.75
CA THR A 97 -5.13 0.71 -3.53
C THR A 97 -5.04 -0.79 -3.82
N LEU A 98 -5.86 -1.29 -4.76
CA LEU A 98 -5.81 -2.70 -5.16
C LEU A 98 -4.56 -3.06 -5.96
N LYS A 99 -4.03 -2.13 -6.77
CA LYS A 99 -2.82 -2.35 -7.57
C LYS A 99 -1.59 -2.50 -6.67
N TYR A 100 -1.38 -1.61 -5.72
CA TYR A 100 -0.26 -1.71 -4.76
C TYR A 100 -0.40 -2.92 -3.84
N ALA A 101 -1.63 -3.24 -3.40
CA ALA A 101 -1.87 -4.46 -2.64
C ALA A 101 -1.49 -5.70 -3.45
N TYR A 102 -1.94 -5.79 -4.71
CA TYR A 102 -1.58 -6.89 -5.62
C TYR A 102 -0.06 -6.98 -5.82
N LEU A 103 0.60 -5.87 -6.14
CA LEU A 103 2.04 -5.83 -6.41
C LEU A 103 2.89 -6.22 -5.20
N THR A 104 2.36 -6.05 -3.98
CA THR A 104 3.01 -6.44 -2.72
C THR A 104 3.00 -7.96 -2.50
N PHE A 105 2.05 -8.67 -3.11
CA PHE A 105 1.96 -10.14 -3.07
C PHE A 105 2.53 -10.83 -4.31
N THR A 106 2.87 -10.07 -5.36
CA THR A 106 3.58 -10.61 -6.54
C THR A 106 5.10 -10.59 -6.37
N ASP A 107 5.81 -11.33 -7.22
CA ASP A 107 7.27 -11.33 -7.24
C ASP A 107 7.88 -9.97 -7.62
N THR A 108 9.13 -9.77 -7.19
CA THR A 108 9.89 -8.52 -7.45
C THR A 108 10.27 -8.32 -8.92
N SER A 109 10.16 -9.37 -9.73
CA SER A 109 10.36 -9.35 -11.18
C SER A 109 9.20 -8.69 -11.93
N VAL A 110 8.01 -8.64 -11.33
CA VAL A 110 6.84 -7.98 -11.90
C VAL A 110 6.95 -6.49 -11.60
N ILE A 111 7.03 -5.67 -12.65
CA ILE A 111 7.25 -4.20 -12.60
C ILE A 111 8.47 -3.85 -11.72
N PRO A 112 9.69 -4.12 -12.22
CA PRO A 112 10.92 -3.77 -11.51
C PRO A 112 11.05 -2.24 -11.41
N LEU A 113 11.24 -1.73 -10.18
CA LEU A 113 11.35 -0.28 -9.89
C LEU A 113 12.55 0.41 -10.55
N ASP A 114 13.49 -0.35 -11.09
CA ASP A 114 14.63 0.11 -11.88
C ASP A 114 14.28 0.44 -13.34
N GLN A 115 13.19 -0.13 -13.86
CA GLN A 115 12.75 0.08 -15.24
C GLN A 115 11.43 0.87 -15.32
N TRP A 116 10.66 0.91 -14.23
CA TRP A 116 9.34 1.52 -14.18
C TRP A 116 9.23 2.53 -13.03
N VAL A 117 8.65 3.68 -13.33
CA VAL A 117 8.34 4.73 -12.37
C VAL A 117 6.82 4.88 -12.30
N PHE A 118 6.27 4.84 -11.09
CA PHE A 118 4.84 5.10 -10.87
C PHE A 118 4.60 6.61 -10.80
N ASN A 119 3.57 7.08 -11.50
CA ASN A 119 3.04 8.42 -11.25
C ASN A 119 2.16 8.44 -9.97
N THR A 120 1.62 9.61 -9.64
CA THR A 120 0.77 9.79 -8.44
C THR A 120 -0.57 9.03 -8.48
N GLU A 121 -0.94 8.42 -9.60
CA GLU A 121 -2.16 7.61 -9.77
C GLU A 121 -1.80 6.11 -10.01
N ALA A 122 -0.60 5.71 -9.57
CA ALA A 122 -0.06 4.36 -9.69
C ALA A 122 0.00 3.82 -11.13
N HIS A 123 0.06 4.67 -12.14
CA HIS A 123 0.31 4.25 -13.53
C HIS A 123 1.81 4.06 -13.76
N PRO A 124 2.26 2.86 -14.14
CA PRO A 124 3.67 2.59 -14.40
C PRO A 124 4.08 3.20 -15.75
N LEU A 125 5.13 4.03 -15.72
CA LEU A 125 5.74 4.65 -16.88
C LEU A 125 7.16 4.06 -17.06
N PRO A 126 7.57 3.68 -18.28
CA PRO A 126 8.91 3.18 -18.51
C PRO A 126 9.95 4.30 -18.30
N VAL A 127 11.09 3.95 -17.70
CA VAL A 127 12.26 4.83 -17.64
C VAL A 127 12.79 5.00 -19.07
N MET A 128 12.91 6.25 -19.51
CA MET A 128 13.51 6.55 -20.82
C MET A 128 15.03 6.58 -20.69
N ASP A 129 15.70 5.60 -21.28
CA ASP A 129 17.14 5.66 -21.48
C ASP A 129 17.45 6.61 -22.62
N ILE A 130 17.92 7.82 -22.28
CA ILE A 130 18.45 8.76 -23.27
C ILE A 130 19.84 8.26 -23.65
N THR A 131 19.89 7.38 -24.65
CA THR A 131 21.15 7.07 -25.32
C THR A 131 21.49 8.23 -26.24
N VAL A 132 22.52 9.01 -25.86
CA VAL A 132 23.13 10.09 -26.67
C VAL A 132 24.29 9.52 -27.47
#